data_AF-A0A7V8A7B2-F1
#
_entry.id   AF-A0A7V8A7B2-F1
#
_cell.length_a   1.000
_cell.length_b   1.000
_cell.length_c   1.000
_cell.angle_alpha   90.00
_cell.angle_beta   90.00
_cell.angle_gamma   90.00
#
_symmetry.space_group_name_H-M   'P 1'
#
loop_
_entity.id
_entity.type
_entity.pdbx_description
1 polymer ?
#
loop_
_entity_poly.entity_id
_entity_poly.type
_entity_poly.pdbx_seq_one_letter_code
_entity_poly.pdbx_strand_id
1 'polypeptide(L)'
;MTIKTNKGFTLIEVIVTVAIIAMLAAVLIPSFSGLVEAADENRAILECQNTVKAAQTLYIDHFDNPNLVTKTSIKERAKLNGELVSYDQTLGTILHLQITLGKWTVTYCKNWETCSQHIKLYTTTKISTPAQTKPTT
;
A
#
# COMPACT_ATOMS: atom_id res chain seq x y z
N MET A 1 -26.95 -24.00 53.94
CA MET A 1 -26.03 -22.87 53.67
C MET A 1 -24.88 -23.41 52.83
N THR A 2 -24.88 -23.15 51.53
CA THR A 2 -23.92 -23.76 50.59
C THR A 2 -22.64 -22.93 50.59
N ILE A 3 -21.55 -23.49 51.10
CA ILE A 3 -20.24 -22.82 51.11
C ILE A 3 -19.69 -22.82 49.67
N LYS A 4 -19.64 -21.63 49.05
CA LYS A 4 -18.94 -21.41 47.77
C LYS A 4 -17.44 -21.43 48.03
N THR A 5 -16.76 -22.46 47.54
CA THR A 5 -15.29 -22.53 47.52
C THR A 5 -14.77 -21.62 46.41
N ASN A 6 -14.32 -20.43 46.77
CA ASN A 6 -13.59 -19.58 45.85
C ASN A 6 -12.19 -20.18 45.66
N LYS A 7 -12.02 -21.00 44.61
CA LYS A 7 -10.70 -21.42 44.13
C LYS A 7 -10.03 -20.18 43.52
N GLY A 8 -9.21 -19.50 44.31
CA GLY A 8 -8.35 -18.42 43.84
C GLY A 8 -7.19 -18.98 43.02
N PHE A 9 -6.86 -18.29 41.92
CA PHE A 9 -5.63 -18.52 41.18
C PHE A 9 -4.44 -18.26 42.11
N THR A 10 -3.42 -19.11 42.07
CA THR A 10 -2.23 -18.89 42.90
C THR A 10 -1.39 -17.76 42.29
N LEU A 11 -0.83 -16.89 43.14
CA LEU A 11 -0.02 -15.74 42.67
C LEU A 11 1.14 -16.20 41.79
N ILE A 12 1.71 -17.37 42.10
CA ILE A 12 2.82 -17.97 41.35
C ILE A 12 2.41 -18.36 39.92
N GLU A 13 1.20 -18.86 39.73
CA GLU A 13 0.67 -19.31 38.44
C GLU A 13 0.44 -18.12 37.50
N VAL A 14 0.08 -16.96 38.04
CA VAL A 14 -0.01 -15.70 37.28
C VAL A 14 1.38 -15.16 36.93
N ILE A 15 2.35 -15.21 37.84
CA ILE A 15 3.70 -14.67 37.59
C ILE A 15 4.44 -15.47 36.52
N VAL A 16 4.38 -16.81 36.59
CA VAL A 16 5.07 -17.68 35.62
C VAL A 16 4.46 -17.54 34.22
N THR A 17 3.13 -17.45 34.11
CA THR A 17 2.46 -17.31 32.82
C THR A 17 2.77 -15.98 32.14
N VAL A 18 2.74 -14.87 32.89
CA VAL A 18 3.12 -13.55 32.34
C VAL A 18 4.60 -13.52 31.95
N ALA A 19 5.49 -14.17 32.72
CA ALA A 19 6.90 -14.27 32.39
C ALA A 19 7.15 -15.03 31.06
N ILE A 20 6.47 -16.15 30.83
CA ILE A 20 6.59 -16.92 29.59
C ILE A 20 5.99 -16.14 28.40
N ILE A 21 4.81 -15.53 28.56
CA ILE A 21 4.19 -14.70 27.52
C ILE A 21 5.10 -13.53 27.13
N ALA A 22 5.73 -12.87 28.11
CA ALA A 22 6.66 -11.78 27.86
C ALA A 22 7.88 -12.22 27.03
N MET A 23 8.45 -13.39 27.32
CA MET A 23 9.58 -13.95 26.57
C MET A 23 9.18 -14.29 25.12
N LEU A 24 8.02 -14.93 24.93
CA LEU A 24 7.52 -15.27 23.59
C LEU A 24 7.21 -14.01 22.77
N ALA A 25 6.54 -13.02 23.37
CA ALA A 25 6.22 -11.77 22.72
C ALA A 25 7.47 -11.02 22.26
N ALA A 26 8.54 -10.98 23.08
CA ALA A 26 9.78 -10.31 22.75
C ALA A 26 10.47 -10.85 21.48
N VAL A 27 10.39 -12.16 21.24
CA VAL A 27 10.98 -12.80 20.04
C VAL A 27 10.05 -12.68 18.82
N LEU A 28 8.72 -12.69 19.03
CA LEU A 28 7.75 -12.65 17.93
C LEU A 28 7.60 -11.25 17.29
N ILE A 29 7.50 -10.19 18.09
CA ILE A 29 7.22 -8.82 17.62
C ILE A 29 8.15 -8.32 16.48
N PRO A 30 9.49 -8.53 16.51
CA PRO A 30 10.36 -8.01 15.45
C PRO A 30 10.07 -8.62 14.08
N SER A 31 9.74 -9.91 14.02
CA SER A 31 9.50 -10.63 12.76
C SER A 31 8.21 -10.22 12.06
N PHE A 32 7.17 -9.83 12.81
CA PHE A 32 5.89 -9.41 12.22
C PHE A 32 5.91 -7.99 11.66
N SER A 33 6.76 -7.11 12.21
CA SER A 33 6.78 -5.69 11.83
C SER A 33 7.19 -5.49 10.37
N GLY A 34 8.23 -6.19 9.90
CA GLY A 34 8.68 -6.09 8.50
C GLY A 34 7.72 -6.73 7.49
N LEU A 35 7.00 -7.79 7.88
CA LEU A 35 6.01 -8.44 7.02
C LEU A 35 4.79 -7.54 6.75
N VAL A 36 4.35 -6.78 7.76
CA VAL A 36 3.26 -5.82 7.59
C VAL A 36 3.66 -4.69 6.64
N GLU A 37 4.89 -4.17 6.75
CA GLU A 37 5.37 -3.12 5.85
C GLU A 37 5.44 -3.58 4.39
N ALA A 38 5.92 -4.80 4.15
CA ALA A 38 5.95 -5.39 2.81
C ALA A 38 4.54 -5.69 2.26
N ALA A 39 3.61 -6.12 3.13
CA ALA A 39 2.21 -6.32 2.75
C ALA A 39 1.54 -5.00 2.36
N ASP A 40 1.80 -3.92 3.10
CA ASP A 40 1.29 -2.59 2.80
C ASP A 40 1.86 -2.05 1.48
N GLU A 41 3.16 -2.26 1.21
CA GLU A 41 3.78 -1.89 -0.07
C GLU A 41 3.12 -2.65 -1.23
N ASN A 42 2.99 -3.97 -1.11
CA ASN A 42 2.38 -4.81 -2.15
C ASN A 42 0.92 -4.42 -2.38
N ARG A 43 0.16 -4.14 -1.32
CA ARG A 43 -1.22 -3.65 -1.43
C ARG A 43 -1.26 -2.35 -2.23
N ALA A 44 -0.36 -1.41 -1.96
CA ALA A 44 -0.33 -0.15 -2.69
C ALA A 44 0.00 -0.35 -4.18
N ILE A 45 0.89 -1.28 -4.52
CA ILE A 45 1.19 -1.64 -5.91
C ILE A 45 -0.05 -2.24 -6.61
N LEU A 46 -0.77 -3.16 -5.96
CA LEU A 46 -1.97 -3.77 -6.53
C LEU A 46 -3.08 -2.74 -6.80
N GLU A 47 -3.28 -1.81 -5.88
CA GLU A 47 -4.21 -0.69 -6.06
C GLU A 47 -3.79 0.20 -7.24
N CYS A 48 -2.48 0.43 -7.42
CA CYS A 48 -1.95 1.15 -8.58
C CYS A 48 -2.26 0.43 -9.89
N GLN A 49 -2.04 -0.87 -9.94
CA GLN A 49 -2.34 -1.70 -11.11
C GLN A 49 -3.84 -1.65 -11.47
N ASN A 50 -4.71 -1.75 -10.46
CA ASN A 50 -6.14 -1.64 -10.65
C ASN A 50 -6.55 -0.24 -11.13
N THR A 51 -5.91 0.80 -10.61
CA THR A 51 -6.17 2.19 -11.02
C THR A 51 -5.73 2.45 -12.45
N VAL A 52 -4.56 1.94 -12.88
CA VAL A 52 -4.11 2.02 -14.28
C VAL A 52 -5.10 1.33 -15.21
N LYS A 53 -5.55 0.12 -14.87
CA LYS A 53 -6.55 -0.62 -15.66
C LYS A 53 -7.86 0.16 -15.74
N ALA A 54 -8.35 0.68 -14.61
CA ALA A 54 -9.57 1.47 -14.56
C ALA A 54 -9.47 2.74 -15.43
N ALA A 55 -8.32 3.43 -15.40
CA ALA A 55 -8.08 4.60 -16.24
C ALA A 55 -8.08 4.25 -17.73
N GLN A 56 -7.47 3.12 -18.12
CA GLN A 56 -7.50 2.64 -19.51
C GLN A 56 -8.92 2.28 -19.95
N THR A 57 -9.69 1.59 -19.11
CA THR A 57 -11.08 1.25 -19.41
C THR A 57 -11.94 2.51 -19.54
N LEU A 58 -11.80 3.49 -18.65
CA LEU A 58 -12.53 4.76 -18.76
C LEU A 58 -12.21 5.53 -20.03
N TYR A 59 -10.96 5.49 -20.47
CA TYR A 59 -10.59 6.11 -21.75
C TYR A 59 -11.30 5.44 -22.92
N ILE A 60 -11.38 4.10 -22.92
CA ILE A 60 -12.09 3.35 -23.96
C ILE A 60 -13.59 3.68 -23.91
N ASP A 61 -14.18 3.72 -22.72
CA ASP A 61 -15.60 4.03 -22.51
C ASP A 61 -15.96 5.45 -22.96
N HIS A 62 -15.02 6.41 -22.83
CA HIS A 62 -15.21 7.83 -23.16
C HIS A 62 -14.32 8.30 -24.32
N PHE A 63 -14.08 7.45 -25.32
CA PHE A 63 -13.23 7.79 -26.46
C PHE A 63 -13.65 9.09 -27.17
N ASP A 64 -14.96 9.32 -27.30
CA ASP A 64 -15.51 10.52 -27.94
C ASP A 64 -15.38 11.80 -27.10
N ASN A 65 -15.18 11.66 -25.78
CA ASN A 65 -15.18 12.76 -24.82
C ASN A 65 -14.09 12.59 -23.75
N PRO A 66 -12.80 12.77 -24.11
CA PRO A 66 -11.67 12.53 -23.21
C PRO A 66 -11.67 13.44 -21.96
N ASN A 67 -12.40 14.56 -21.99
CA ASN A 67 -12.56 15.48 -20.85
C ASN A 67 -13.31 14.85 -19.67
N LEU A 68 -14.02 13.74 -19.87
CA LEU A 68 -14.69 12.99 -18.79
C LEU A 68 -13.72 12.07 -18.03
N VAL A 69 -12.52 11.83 -18.57
CA VAL A 69 -11.44 11.09 -17.91
C VAL A 69 -10.70 12.04 -16.97
N THR A 70 -11.23 12.19 -15.76
CA THR A 70 -10.69 13.04 -14.71
C THR A 70 -10.13 12.20 -13.57
N LYS A 71 -9.33 12.80 -12.69
CA LYS A 71 -8.82 12.11 -11.49
C LYS A 71 -9.94 11.50 -10.64
N THR A 72 -11.08 12.18 -10.56
CA THR A 72 -12.26 11.75 -9.80
C THR A 72 -12.91 10.52 -10.43
N SER A 73 -13.16 10.53 -11.75
CA SER A 73 -13.79 9.39 -12.42
C SER A 73 -12.89 8.15 -12.39
N ILE A 74 -11.57 8.33 -12.53
CA ILE A 74 -10.58 7.24 -12.37
C ILE A 74 -10.62 6.68 -10.96
N LYS A 75 -10.62 7.53 -9.93
CA LYS A 75 -10.68 7.11 -8.52
C LYS A 75 -11.95 6.31 -8.23
N GLU A 76 -13.09 6.79 -8.70
CA GLU A 76 -14.39 6.15 -8.51
C GLU A 76 -14.45 4.78 -9.20
N ARG A 77 -14.00 4.70 -10.45
CA ARG A 77 -13.97 3.45 -11.21
C ARG A 77 -13.01 2.42 -10.63
N ALA A 78 -11.87 2.88 -10.11
CA ALA A 78 -10.88 2.04 -9.45
C ALA A 78 -11.27 1.65 -8.02
N LYS A 79 -12.29 2.30 -7.43
CA LYS A 79 -12.61 2.21 -5.99
C LYS A 79 -11.38 2.44 -5.12
N LEU A 80 -10.54 3.39 -5.53
CA LEU A 80 -9.26 3.65 -4.90
C LEU A 80 -9.49 4.30 -3.53
N ASN A 81 -9.04 3.62 -2.47
CA ASN A 81 -9.09 4.13 -1.09
C ASN A 81 -8.04 5.23 -0.82
N GLY A 82 -7.08 5.40 -1.72
CA GLY A 82 -6.05 6.43 -1.67
C GLY A 82 -6.36 7.70 -2.44
N GLU A 83 -5.32 8.48 -2.68
CA GLU A 83 -5.37 9.67 -3.53
C GLU A 83 -4.60 9.43 -4.83
N LEU A 84 -5.20 9.85 -5.94
CA LEU A 84 -4.52 9.87 -7.24
C LEU A 84 -3.87 11.25 -7.39
N VAL A 85 -2.55 11.29 -7.27
CA VAL A 85 -1.74 12.51 -7.21
C VAL A 85 -1.58 13.10 -8.59
N SER A 86 -1.14 12.28 -9.55
CA SER A 86 -0.92 12.69 -10.93
C SER A 86 -1.28 11.57 -11.88
N TYR A 87 -1.64 11.98 -13.09
CA TYR A 87 -2.02 11.08 -14.17
C TYR A 87 -1.71 11.76 -15.49
N ASP A 88 -1.00 11.03 -16.35
CA ASP A 88 -0.65 11.41 -17.70
C ASP A 88 -1.05 10.29 -18.65
N GLN A 89 -1.80 10.67 -19.69
CA GLN A 89 -2.27 9.79 -20.74
C GLN A 89 -1.87 10.36 -22.10
N THR A 90 -1.45 9.49 -23.01
CA THR A 90 -1.24 9.81 -24.41
C THR A 90 -1.95 8.76 -25.26
N LEU A 91 -2.88 9.19 -26.11
CA LEU A 91 -3.63 8.31 -27.04
C LEU A 91 -4.25 7.09 -26.33
N GLY A 92 -4.82 7.27 -25.14
CA GLY A 92 -5.48 6.22 -24.36
C GLY A 92 -4.56 5.27 -23.60
N THR A 93 -3.25 5.49 -23.70
CA THR A 93 -2.28 4.79 -22.89
C THR A 93 -1.87 5.66 -21.70
N ILE A 94 -1.88 5.07 -20.50
CA ILE A 94 -1.33 5.71 -19.31
C ILE A 94 0.19 5.69 -19.42
N LEU A 95 0.83 6.86 -19.42
CA LEU A 95 2.28 6.98 -19.44
C LEU A 95 2.83 7.10 -18.02
N HIS A 96 2.19 7.94 -17.20
CA HIS A 96 2.52 8.13 -15.81
C HIS A 96 1.25 8.15 -14.95
N LEU A 97 1.27 7.45 -13.83
CA LEU A 97 0.19 7.52 -12.85
C LEU A 97 0.77 7.37 -11.46
N GLN A 98 0.43 8.28 -10.56
CA GLN A 98 0.92 8.26 -9.19
C GLN A 98 -0.24 8.22 -8.22
N ILE A 99 -0.18 7.26 -7.30
CA ILE A 99 -1.17 7.13 -6.23
C ILE A 99 -0.48 7.11 -4.88
N THR A 100 -1.21 7.56 -3.86
CA THR A 100 -0.76 7.55 -2.47
C THR A 100 -1.75 6.77 -1.63
N LEU A 101 -1.26 5.72 -0.95
CA LEU A 101 -2.00 4.91 0.01
C LEU A 101 -1.23 4.86 1.34
N GLY A 102 -1.79 5.52 2.36
CA GLY A 102 -1.19 5.54 3.68
C GLY A 102 0.21 6.15 3.66
N LYS A 103 1.23 5.34 3.95
CA LYS A 103 2.65 5.76 3.98
C LYS A 103 3.38 5.57 2.64
N TRP A 104 2.73 4.96 1.67
CA TRP A 104 3.34 4.57 0.40
C TRP A 104 2.78 5.38 -0.76
N THR A 105 3.68 5.89 -1.59
CA THR A 105 3.38 6.47 -2.89
C THR A 105 3.89 5.51 -3.95
N VAL A 106 3.03 5.15 -4.90
CA VAL A 106 3.37 4.27 -6.01
C VAL A 106 3.25 5.04 -7.30
N THR A 107 4.33 5.07 -8.07
CA THR A 107 4.39 5.68 -9.39
C THR A 107 4.51 4.59 -10.44
N TYR A 108 3.50 4.51 -11.30
CA TYR A 108 3.52 3.77 -12.54
C TYR A 108 4.14 4.61 -13.65
N CYS A 109 5.09 4.05 -14.39
CA CYS A 109 5.70 4.66 -15.57
C CYS A 109 5.79 3.60 -16.68
N LYS A 110 4.97 3.72 -17.74
CA LYS A 110 4.98 2.75 -18.84
C LYS A 110 6.34 2.69 -19.54
N ASN A 111 6.92 3.85 -19.79
CA ASN A 111 8.19 4.00 -20.50
C ASN A 111 9.38 4.07 -19.51
N TRP A 112 9.37 3.25 -18.47
CA TRP A 112 10.41 3.27 -17.43
C TRP A 112 11.83 3.04 -17.99
N GLU A 113 11.97 2.31 -19.11
CA GLU A 113 13.26 2.07 -19.76
C GLU A 113 13.91 3.35 -20.32
N THR A 114 13.08 4.32 -20.73
CA THR A 114 13.53 5.61 -21.29
C THR A 114 13.34 6.77 -20.31
N CYS A 115 12.69 6.53 -19.17
CA CYS A 115 12.47 7.53 -18.13
C CYS A 115 13.67 7.62 -17.18
N SER A 116 14.34 8.78 -17.12
CA SER A 116 15.50 8.98 -16.24
C SER A 116 15.16 8.89 -14.73
N GLN A 117 13.88 8.97 -14.36
CA GLN A 117 13.41 9.06 -12.98
C GLN A 117 12.92 7.73 -12.39
N HIS A 118 12.80 6.66 -13.19
CA HIS A 118 12.25 5.37 -12.73
C HIS A 118 13.09 4.20 -13.25
N ILE A 119 13.30 3.20 -12.38
CA ILE A 119 14.14 2.03 -12.68
C ILE A 119 13.27 0.80 -13.03
N LYS A 120 11.97 0.87 -12.74
CA LYS A 120 10.99 -0.20 -12.93
C LYS A 120 9.61 0.38 -13.24
N LEU A 121 8.76 -0.45 -13.86
CA LEU A 121 7.37 -0.12 -14.23
C LEU A 121 6.54 0.42 -13.06
N TYR A 122 6.74 -0.12 -11.85
CA TYR A 122 6.11 0.35 -10.61
C TYR A 122 7.18 0.72 -9.58
N THR A 123 7.31 2.00 -9.28
CA THR A 123 8.25 2.51 -8.27
C THR A 123 7.50 2.88 -7.01
N THR A 124 7.98 2.43 -5.86
CA THR A 124 7.39 2.69 -4.54
C THR A 124 8.28 3.68 -3.79
N THR A 125 7.67 4.64 -3.09
CA THR A 125 8.38 5.63 -2.27
C THR A 125 7.61 5.83 -0.97
N LYS A 126 8.31 5.77 0.17
CA LYS A 126 7.73 6.02 1.49
C LYS A 126 7.66 7.54 1.69
N ILE A 127 6.51 8.08 2.09
CA ILE A 127 6.24 9.54 2.15
C ILE A 127 7.19 10.29 3.10
N SER A 128 7.87 9.58 4.02
CA SER A 128 8.84 10.15 4.96
C SER A 128 10.32 10.05 4.53
N THR A 129 10.62 9.67 3.29
CA THR A 129 12.00 9.57 2.78
C THR A 129 12.05 10.00 1.31
N PRO A 130 12.97 10.90 0.91
CA PRO A 130 13.03 11.40 -0.46
C PRO A 130 13.23 10.25 -1.46
N ALA A 131 12.61 10.43 -2.63
CA ALA A 131 12.54 9.48 -3.74
C ALA A 131 13.87 8.76 -4.01
N GLN A 132 13.80 7.44 -4.21
CA GLN A 132 14.93 6.69 -4.77
C GLN A 132 15.12 7.09 -6.23
N THR A 133 15.95 8.11 -6.45
CA THR A 133 16.51 8.42 -7.78
C THR A 133 17.59 7.39 -8.11
N LYS A 134 17.58 6.90 -9.35
CA LYS A 134 18.62 6.04 -9.94
C LYS A 134 20.02 6.57 -9.61
N PRO A 135 21.00 5.73 -9.20
CA PRO A 135 22.38 6.18 -9.07
C PRO A 135 22.85 6.71 -10.42
N THR A 136 23.20 8.00 -10.43
CA THR A 136 23.75 8.71 -11.58
C THR A 136 25.17 8.21 -11.79
N THR A 137 25.41 7.57 -12.94
CA THR A 137 26.77 7.40 -13.49
C THR A 137 26.94 8.42 -14.59
#